data_AF-A0A8I2G2A2-F1
#
_entry.id   AF-A0A8I2G2A2-F1
#
_cell.length_a   1.000
_cell.length_b   1.000
_cell.length_c   1.000
_cell.angle_alpha   90.00
_cell.angle_beta   90.00
_cell.angle_gamma   90.00
#
_symmetry.space_group_name_H-M   'P 1'
#
loop_
_entity.id
_entity.type
_entity.pdbx_description
1 polymer ?
#
loop_
_entity_poly.entity_id
_entity_poly.type
_entity_poly.pdbx_seq_one_letter_code
_entity_poly.pdbx_strand_id
1 'polypeptide(L)'
;MLRLELSLLRSQLAVGDNDGMNAAAGVGGVPYWVFWFMLVIIIALVVIILIRDKGVREGIKKIFLRIKKEIHGARIKAAISKEKGKLVDLWEKLGEKLWERGLHIGGEDENLHEIKKELERLEHDETRLAQEIEAVQAETEKTDHAFDQFKREQETAIKEQENLKNPEVKELNRLKKELNDIEKAAHEKVKLKSKDEKKLAAHKRKIEEIRLDNDLAKIEKKMKTEEIEKEMETLNREIRELTEELAPLYEKKGDPEKAIAEIEPKITRYDEKIHSLKEELKARHKEYDQKNREQLRKKGNLLGKKNQVNRRKRILFQRLGKLGFKKTNRIEDKEFNRLYKEIHRVEKAIRELESQL
;
A
#
# COMPACT_ATOMS: atom_id res chain seq x y z
N MET A 1 2.94 -18.26 4.84
CA MET A 1 2.09 -17.21 4.22
C MET A 1 1.12 -16.51 5.18
N LEU A 2 1.00 -16.87 6.46
CA LEU A 2 0.11 -16.16 7.42
C LEU A 2 0.83 -15.19 8.38
N ARG A 3 2.12 -14.91 8.15
CA ARG A 3 2.94 -14.02 9.02
C ARG A 3 3.20 -12.62 8.44
N LEU A 4 2.78 -12.35 7.21
CA LEU A 4 3.05 -11.07 6.51
C LEU A 4 1.87 -10.10 6.50
N GLU A 5 0.66 -10.51 6.85
CA GLU A 5 -0.51 -9.60 6.89
C GLU A 5 -0.68 -8.87 8.23
N LEU A 6 0.07 -9.26 9.27
CA LEU A 6 -0.02 -8.65 10.61
C LEU A 6 0.90 -7.43 10.81
N SER A 7 1.83 -7.16 9.88
CA SER A 7 2.70 -5.97 9.97
C SER A 7 2.13 -4.72 9.31
N LEU A 8 1.17 -4.85 8.38
CA LEU A 8 0.57 -3.73 7.66
C LEU A 8 -0.60 -3.06 8.38
N LEU A 9 -1.21 -3.73 9.36
CA LEU A 9 -2.27 -3.16 10.21
C LEU A 9 -1.75 -2.46 11.48
N ARG A 10 -0.44 -2.51 11.76
CA ARG A 10 0.17 -1.85 12.92
C ARG A 10 0.75 -0.46 12.64
N SER A 11 0.86 -0.04 11.38
CA SER A 11 1.42 1.29 11.04
C SER A 11 0.38 2.41 10.90
N GLN A 12 -0.92 2.13 11.07
CA GLN A 12 -1.99 3.16 11.01
C GLN A 12 -2.63 3.50 12.38
N LEU A 13 -2.12 2.94 13.48
CA LEU A 13 -2.58 3.25 14.84
C LEU A 13 -1.57 4.05 15.67
N ALA A 14 -0.53 4.58 15.02
CA ALA A 14 0.52 5.40 15.65
C ALA A 14 0.59 6.83 15.05
N VAL A 15 -0.57 7.40 14.71
CA VAL A 15 -0.69 8.83 14.39
C VAL A 15 -1.93 9.35 15.11
N GLY A 16 -1.69 9.98 16.25
CA GLY A 16 -2.73 10.58 17.07
C GLY A 16 -2.24 10.99 18.46
N ASP A 17 -0.96 11.34 18.60
CA ASP A 17 -0.55 12.10 19.78
C ASP A 17 -0.95 13.56 19.58
N ASN A 18 -1.81 13.99 20.49
CA ASN A 18 -2.39 15.30 20.65
C ASN A 18 -1.34 16.38 20.93
N ASP A 19 -0.62 16.84 19.91
CA ASP A 19 0.14 18.09 19.98
C ASP A 19 -0.58 19.16 19.15
N GLY A 20 -1.59 19.79 19.76
CA GLY A 20 -2.32 20.81 19.00
C GLY A 20 -3.50 21.46 19.69
N MET A 21 -3.44 21.76 20.98
CA MET A 21 -4.27 22.79 21.59
C MET A 21 -3.75 23.08 23.00
N ASN A 22 -2.97 24.15 23.16
CA ASN A 22 -2.95 25.06 24.30
C ASN A 22 -1.89 26.15 24.09
N ALA A 23 -2.20 27.07 23.19
CA ALA A 23 -1.60 28.39 23.17
C ALA A 23 -2.74 29.42 23.06
N ALA A 24 -3.32 29.78 24.20
CA ALA A 24 -3.93 31.09 24.44
C ALA A 24 -4.43 31.21 25.89
N ALA A 25 -4.03 32.32 26.53
CA ALA A 25 -4.74 33.00 27.61
C ALA A 25 -4.82 32.32 28.99
N GLY A 26 -3.77 32.55 29.79
CA GLY A 26 -3.90 33.34 31.01
C GLY A 26 -5.17 33.18 31.86
N VAL A 27 -5.38 32.01 32.45
CA VAL A 27 -5.97 31.86 33.79
C VAL A 27 -5.21 30.71 34.44
N GLY A 28 -4.58 30.93 35.60
CA GLY A 28 -3.82 29.93 36.34
C GLY A 28 -4.69 28.77 36.82
N GLY A 29 -5.02 27.86 35.91
CA GLY A 29 -5.81 26.66 36.16
C GLY A 29 -4.98 25.62 36.88
N VAL A 30 -5.46 25.21 38.05
CA VAL A 30 -4.88 24.16 38.88
C VAL A 30 -4.64 22.89 38.04
N PRO A 31 -3.44 22.26 38.09
CA PRO A 31 -3.14 21.06 37.31
C PRO A 31 -4.20 19.97 37.49
N TYR A 32 -4.58 19.28 36.41
CA TYR A 32 -5.67 18.28 36.43
C TYR A 32 -5.47 17.18 37.49
N TRP A 33 -4.22 16.79 37.79
CA TRP A 33 -3.96 15.84 38.89
C TRP A 33 -4.40 16.39 40.24
N VAL A 34 -4.22 17.70 40.48
CA VAL A 34 -4.51 18.34 41.77
C VAL A 34 -6.01 18.36 42.00
N PHE A 35 -6.82 18.50 40.94
CA PHE A 35 -8.27 18.30 41.01
C PHE A 35 -8.64 16.89 41.48
N TRP A 36 -8.04 15.84 40.89
CA TRP A 36 -8.26 14.46 41.35
C TRP A 36 -7.76 14.21 42.76
N PHE A 37 -6.63 14.79 43.14
CA PHE A 37 -6.07 14.67 44.48
C PHE A 37 -6.96 15.36 45.52
N MET A 38 -7.46 16.56 45.22
CA MET A 38 -8.48 17.25 46.03
C MET A 38 -9.76 16.43 46.13
N LEU A 39 -10.24 15.85 45.03
CA LEU A 39 -11.41 14.97 45.03
C LEU A 39 -11.20 13.77 45.96
N VAL A 40 -10.04 13.12 45.90
CA VAL A 40 -9.68 12.00 46.78
C VAL A 40 -9.61 12.44 48.24
N ILE A 41 -9.04 13.61 48.53
CA ILE A 41 -9.01 14.18 49.91
C ILE A 41 -10.42 14.48 50.41
N ILE A 42 -11.28 15.10 49.59
CA ILE A 42 -12.67 15.38 49.95
C ILE A 42 -13.41 14.08 50.24
N ILE A 43 -13.26 13.05 49.39
CA ILE A 43 -13.84 11.72 49.62
C ILE A 43 -13.30 11.10 50.92
N ALA A 44 -11.99 11.19 51.17
CA ALA A 44 -11.38 10.67 52.39
C ALA A 44 -11.89 11.37 53.66
N LEU A 45 -12.05 12.70 53.61
CA LEU A 45 -12.64 13.49 54.71
C LEU A 45 -14.08 13.09 54.97
N VAL A 46 -14.89 12.96 53.91
CA VAL A 46 -16.28 12.47 54.02
C VAL A 46 -16.29 11.08 54.65
N VAL A 47 -15.43 10.16 54.21
CA VAL A 47 -15.32 8.81 54.80
C VAL A 47 -14.94 8.87 56.29
N ILE A 48 -13.99 9.73 56.69
CA ILE A 48 -13.61 9.90 58.10
C ILE A 48 -14.80 10.41 58.94
N ILE A 49 -15.55 11.39 58.44
CA ILE A 49 -16.76 11.91 59.11
C ILE A 49 -17.82 10.81 59.23
N LEU A 50 -18.06 10.06 58.16
CA LEU A 50 -19.00 8.93 58.15
C LEU A 50 -18.56 7.78 59.09
N ILE A 51 -17.26 7.56 59.27
CA ILE A 51 -16.72 6.55 60.21
C ILE A 51 -16.90 6.97 61.67
N ARG A 52 -16.83 8.28 61.97
CA ARG A 52 -16.93 8.85 63.32
C ARG A 52 -18.33 8.72 63.91
N ASP A 53 -19.36 8.76 63.07
CA ASP A 53 -20.75 8.69 63.51
C ASP A 53 -21.23 7.23 63.62
N LYS A 54 -21.61 6.81 64.84
CA LYS A 54 -22.05 5.43 65.12
C LYS A 54 -23.32 5.07 64.34
N GLY A 55 -24.24 6.01 64.13
CA GLY A 55 -25.49 5.77 63.40
C GLY A 55 -25.27 5.54 61.91
N VAL A 56 -24.32 6.28 61.32
CA VAL A 56 -23.94 6.13 59.91
C VAL A 56 -23.23 4.80 59.66
N ARG A 57 -22.40 4.32 60.61
CA ARG A 57 -21.75 3.02 60.53
C ARG A 57 -22.76 1.86 60.38
N GLU A 58 -23.91 1.95 61.04
CA GLU A 58 -24.99 0.96 60.90
C GLU A 58 -25.73 1.09 59.57
N GLY A 59 -25.95 2.31 59.09
CA GLY A 59 -26.50 2.58 57.75
C GLY A 59 -25.62 2.05 56.63
N ILE A 60 -24.31 2.30 56.69
CA ILE A 60 -23.32 1.79 55.73
C ILE A 60 -23.26 0.25 55.79
N LYS A 61 -23.33 -0.36 56.97
CA LYS A 61 -23.42 -1.83 57.08
C LYS A 61 -24.65 -2.38 56.38
N LYS A 62 -25.83 -1.75 56.51
CA LYS A 62 -27.05 -2.16 55.80
C LYS A 62 -26.91 -2.01 54.28
N ILE A 63 -26.31 -0.90 53.81
CA ILE A 63 -26.04 -0.66 52.39
C ILE A 63 -25.03 -1.70 51.85
N PHE A 64 -23.96 -1.97 52.60
CA PHE A 64 -22.94 -2.95 52.22
C PHE A 64 -23.49 -4.37 52.22
N LEU A 65 -24.39 -4.72 53.14
CA LEU A 65 -25.11 -6.00 53.12
C LEU A 65 -26.02 -6.13 51.90
N ARG A 66 -26.70 -5.04 51.51
CA ARG A 66 -27.52 -4.98 50.29
C ARG A 66 -26.67 -5.14 49.03
N ILE A 67 -25.58 -4.38 48.91
CA ILE A 67 -24.60 -4.49 47.81
C ILE A 67 -23.98 -5.89 47.78
N LYS A 68 -23.58 -6.45 48.93
CA LYS A 68 -23.02 -7.80 49.02
C LYS A 68 -24.01 -8.87 48.54
N LYS A 69 -25.30 -8.72 48.87
CA LYS A 69 -26.38 -9.60 48.39
C LYS A 69 -26.58 -9.48 46.88
N GLU A 70 -26.57 -8.27 46.34
CA GLU A 70 -26.68 -8.02 44.89
C GLU A 70 -25.48 -8.56 44.11
N ILE A 71 -24.25 -8.36 44.59
CA ILE A 71 -23.03 -8.93 44.00
C ILE A 71 -23.05 -10.45 44.05
N HIS A 72 -23.50 -11.05 45.16
CA HIS A 72 -23.61 -12.50 45.27
C HIS A 72 -24.63 -13.06 44.29
N GLY A 73 -25.82 -12.45 44.21
CA GLY A 73 -26.84 -12.81 43.21
C GLY A 73 -26.34 -12.65 41.77
N ALA A 74 -25.59 -11.59 41.47
CA ALA A 74 -24.98 -11.39 40.15
C ALA A 74 -23.95 -12.48 39.80
N ARG A 75 -23.12 -12.89 40.78
CA ARG A 75 -22.15 -14.00 40.60
C ARG A 75 -22.84 -15.34 40.36
N ILE A 76 -23.89 -15.64 41.12
CA ILE A 76 -24.68 -16.87 40.92
C ILE A 76 -25.36 -16.84 39.54
N LYS A 77 -25.97 -15.73 39.13
CA LYS A 77 -26.54 -15.57 37.78
C LYS A 77 -25.50 -15.76 36.68
N ALA A 78 -24.30 -15.22 36.85
CA ALA A 78 -23.20 -15.41 35.90
C ALA A 78 -22.75 -16.87 35.83
N ALA A 79 -22.65 -17.55 36.98
CA ALA A 79 -22.33 -18.98 37.04
C ALA A 79 -23.42 -19.83 36.37
N ILE A 80 -24.69 -19.56 36.63
CA ILE A 80 -25.83 -20.22 35.96
C ILE A 80 -25.76 -19.99 34.45
N SER A 81 -25.50 -18.76 34.00
CA SER A 81 -25.36 -18.46 32.56
C SER A 81 -24.21 -19.23 31.93
N LYS A 82 -23.09 -19.40 32.63
CA LYS A 82 -21.94 -20.17 32.16
C LYS A 82 -22.26 -21.66 32.04
N GLU A 83 -22.91 -22.25 33.04
CA GLU A 83 -23.31 -23.66 33.00
C GLU A 83 -24.41 -23.90 31.95
N LYS A 84 -25.37 -22.98 31.79
CA LYS A 84 -26.35 -23.01 30.69
C LYS A 84 -25.68 -22.97 29.31
N GLY A 85 -24.61 -22.19 29.16
CA GLY A 85 -23.79 -22.19 27.95
C GLY A 85 -23.18 -23.57 27.66
N LYS A 86 -22.57 -24.22 28.66
CA LYS A 86 -22.04 -25.58 28.50
C LYS A 86 -23.12 -26.60 28.15
N LEU A 87 -24.31 -26.47 28.73
CA LEU A 87 -25.44 -27.34 28.43
C LEU A 87 -25.86 -27.21 26.95
N VAL A 88 -25.90 -25.99 26.42
CA VAL A 88 -26.16 -25.72 25.00
C VAL A 88 -25.10 -26.35 24.11
N ASP A 89 -23.81 -26.22 24.44
CA ASP A 89 -22.72 -26.84 23.69
C ASP A 89 -22.79 -28.39 23.73
N LEU A 90 -23.19 -28.97 24.87
CA LEU A 90 -23.37 -30.41 24.99
C LEU A 90 -24.58 -30.92 24.19
N TRP A 91 -25.68 -30.17 24.15
CA TRP A 91 -26.81 -30.51 23.28
C TRP A 91 -26.45 -30.39 21.80
N GLU A 92 -25.67 -29.39 21.41
CA GLU A 92 -25.14 -29.25 20.04
C GLU A 92 -24.35 -30.50 19.63
N LYS A 93 -23.35 -30.88 20.43
CA LYS A 93 -22.51 -32.07 20.18
C LYS A 93 -23.31 -33.36 20.14
N LEU A 94 -24.29 -33.49 21.03
CA LEU A 94 -25.18 -34.64 21.05
C LEU A 94 -26.01 -34.70 19.75
N GLY A 95 -26.54 -33.57 19.29
CA GLY A 95 -27.27 -33.46 18.03
C GLY A 95 -26.43 -33.79 16.81
N GLU A 96 -25.20 -33.28 16.75
CA GLU A 96 -24.22 -33.61 15.70
C GLU A 96 -23.97 -35.12 15.64
N LYS A 97 -23.67 -35.76 16.77
CA LYS A 97 -23.45 -37.22 16.81
C LYS A 97 -24.70 -38.02 16.44
N LEU A 98 -25.88 -37.57 16.85
CA LEU A 98 -27.15 -38.21 16.46
C LEU A 98 -27.37 -38.13 14.95
N TRP A 99 -26.98 -37.02 14.35
CA TRP A 99 -27.05 -36.80 12.91
C TRP A 99 -26.07 -37.71 12.15
N GLU A 100 -24.79 -37.70 12.54
CA GLU A 100 -23.73 -38.49 11.90
C GLU A 100 -24.01 -39.99 11.86
N ARG A 101 -24.62 -40.54 12.93
CA ARG A 101 -24.92 -41.98 13.00
C ARG A 101 -26.20 -42.40 12.29
N GLY A 102 -26.90 -41.46 11.66
CA GLY A 102 -28.24 -41.67 11.12
C GLY A 102 -29.25 -41.74 12.26
N LEU A 103 -30.27 -40.88 12.23
CA LEU A 103 -31.22 -40.69 13.31
C LEU A 103 -32.00 -41.98 13.68
N HIS A 104 -31.58 -42.67 14.75
CA HIS A 104 -32.32 -43.79 15.36
C HIS A 104 -33.21 -43.31 16.52
N ILE A 105 -33.81 -42.13 16.38
CA ILE A 105 -34.70 -41.58 17.41
C ILE A 105 -36.09 -42.16 17.16
N GLY A 106 -36.45 -43.21 17.92
CA GLY A 106 -37.76 -43.85 17.82
C GLY A 106 -38.93 -42.87 17.96
N GLY A 107 -39.94 -43.04 17.10
CA GLY A 107 -41.20 -42.28 17.09
C GLY A 107 -41.29 -41.22 15.99
N GLU A 108 -42.39 -41.25 15.24
CA GLU A 108 -42.81 -40.24 14.27
C GLU A 108 -43.10 -38.91 14.97
N ASP A 109 -42.07 -38.08 15.14
CA ASP A 109 -42.22 -36.72 15.64
C ASP A 109 -42.08 -35.75 14.47
N GLU A 110 -43.14 -34.98 14.21
CA GLU A 110 -43.19 -33.99 13.13
C GLU A 110 -42.04 -32.98 13.22
N ASN A 111 -41.63 -32.60 14.44
CA ASN A 111 -40.50 -31.70 14.67
C ASN A 111 -39.17 -32.31 14.24
N LEU A 112 -39.01 -33.64 14.39
CA LEU A 112 -37.79 -34.33 13.99
C LEU A 112 -37.67 -34.39 12.46
N HIS A 113 -38.80 -34.58 11.76
CA HIS A 113 -38.83 -34.58 10.31
C HIS A 113 -38.48 -33.19 9.75
N GLU A 114 -39.02 -32.12 10.33
CA GLU A 114 -38.69 -30.74 9.94
C GLU A 114 -37.21 -30.43 10.15
N ILE A 115 -36.65 -30.74 11.33
CA ILE A 115 -35.23 -30.54 11.64
C ILE A 115 -34.34 -31.31 10.66
N LYS A 116 -34.68 -32.57 10.36
CA LYS A 116 -33.95 -33.40 9.40
C LYS A 116 -33.93 -32.77 8.01
N LYS A 117 -35.11 -32.42 7.49
CA LYS A 117 -35.26 -31.80 6.17
C LYS A 117 -34.49 -30.49 6.05
N GLU A 118 -34.51 -29.67 7.10
CA GLU A 118 -33.77 -28.41 7.13
C GLU A 118 -32.25 -28.65 7.21
N LEU A 119 -31.78 -29.62 8.00
CA LEU A 119 -30.36 -30.00 8.06
C LEU A 119 -29.84 -30.50 6.70
N GLU A 120 -30.56 -31.38 6.02
CA GLU A 120 -30.20 -31.87 4.68
C GLU A 120 -30.10 -30.71 3.68
N ARG A 121 -31.07 -29.79 3.71
CA ARG A 121 -31.04 -28.58 2.88
C ARG A 121 -29.80 -27.72 3.18
N LEU A 122 -29.48 -27.51 4.46
CA LEU A 122 -28.33 -26.71 4.86
C LEU A 122 -27.00 -27.37 4.51
N GLU A 123 -26.89 -28.70 4.54
CA GLU A 123 -25.71 -29.43 4.06
C GLU A 123 -25.51 -29.30 2.55
N HIS A 124 -26.61 -29.35 1.80
CA HIS A 124 -26.56 -29.10 0.36
C HIS A 124 -26.15 -27.65 0.07
N ASP A 125 -26.73 -26.68 0.77
CA ASP A 125 -26.36 -25.27 0.66
C ASP A 125 -24.89 -25.02 1.07
N GLU A 126 -24.38 -25.69 2.11
CA GLU A 126 -22.98 -25.61 2.53
C GLU A 126 -22.03 -26.15 1.46
N THR A 127 -22.37 -27.31 0.87
CA THR A 127 -21.58 -27.92 -0.21
C THR A 127 -21.56 -27.03 -1.45
N ARG A 128 -22.72 -26.50 -1.85
CA ARG A 128 -22.82 -25.55 -2.97
C ARG A 128 -21.99 -24.29 -2.70
N LEU A 129 -22.09 -23.70 -1.52
CA LEU A 129 -21.29 -22.52 -1.15
C LEU A 129 -19.79 -22.82 -1.11
N ALA A 130 -19.38 -24.02 -0.66
CA ALA A 130 -17.98 -24.43 -0.70
C ALA A 130 -17.45 -24.52 -2.14
N GLN A 131 -18.22 -25.13 -3.05
CA GLN A 131 -17.89 -25.18 -4.48
C GLN A 131 -17.82 -23.79 -5.11
N GLU A 132 -18.76 -22.89 -4.79
CA GLU A 132 -18.73 -21.51 -5.28
C GLU A 132 -17.50 -20.73 -4.77
N ILE A 133 -17.10 -20.93 -3.51
CA ILE A 133 -15.89 -20.31 -2.93
C ILE A 133 -14.64 -20.82 -3.64
N GLU A 134 -14.56 -22.13 -3.87
CA GLU A 134 -13.45 -22.76 -4.59
C GLU A 134 -13.37 -22.28 -6.04
N ALA A 135 -14.51 -22.18 -6.73
CA ALA A 135 -14.58 -21.66 -8.09
C ALA A 135 -14.09 -20.21 -8.18
N VAL A 136 -14.51 -19.34 -7.25
CA VAL A 136 -14.02 -17.94 -7.18
C VAL A 136 -12.51 -17.91 -6.92
N GLN A 137 -12.01 -18.77 -6.02
CA GLN A 137 -10.58 -18.84 -5.74
C GLN A 137 -9.77 -19.30 -6.95
N ALA A 138 -10.22 -20.33 -7.66
CA ALA A 138 -9.57 -20.80 -8.88
C ALA A 138 -9.59 -19.72 -9.99
N GLU A 139 -10.66 -18.92 -10.07
CA GLU A 139 -10.74 -17.79 -10.99
C GLU A 139 -9.76 -16.66 -10.63
N THR A 140 -9.57 -16.39 -9.33
CA THR A 140 -8.56 -15.45 -8.83
C THR A 140 -7.16 -15.92 -9.19
N GLU A 141 -6.81 -17.16 -8.88
CA GLU A 141 -5.49 -17.74 -9.18
C GLU A 141 -5.19 -17.73 -10.70
N LYS A 142 -6.18 -18.04 -11.54
CA LYS A 142 -6.05 -17.92 -13.01
C LYS A 142 -5.81 -16.48 -13.45
N THR A 143 -6.53 -15.52 -12.86
CA THR A 143 -6.40 -14.10 -13.18
C THR A 143 -5.02 -13.58 -12.75
N ASP A 144 -4.53 -13.99 -11.59
CA ASP A 144 -3.19 -13.65 -11.08
C ASP A 144 -2.09 -14.18 -12.00
N HIS A 145 -2.17 -15.47 -12.37
CA HIS A 145 -1.21 -16.06 -13.30
C HIS A 145 -1.21 -15.37 -14.67
N ALA A 146 -2.38 -15.05 -15.21
CA ALA A 146 -2.49 -14.34 -16.49
C ALA A 146 -1.89 -12.94 -16.43
N PHE A 147 -2.10 -12.22 -15.31
CA PHE A 147 -1.53 -10.89 -15.12
C PHE A 147 -0.01 -10.94 -14.94
N ASP A 148 0.50 -11.90 -14.17
CA ASP A 148 1.94 -12.11 -13.99
C ASP A 148 2.65 -12.44 -15.30
N GLN A 149 2.03 -13.28 -16.14
CA GLN A 149 2.55 -13.58 -17.47
C GLN A 149 2.59 -12.33 -18.34
N PHE A 150 1.47 -11.61 -18.45
CA PHE A 150 1.40 -10.36 -19.21
C PHE A 150 2.44 -9.33 -18.74
N LYS A 151 2.62 -9.18 -17.43
CA LYS A 151 3.63 -8.28 -16.86
C LYS A 151 5.04 -8.65 -17.31
N ARG A 152 5.41 -9.94 -17.28
CA ARG A 152 6.72 -10.41 -17.73
C ARG A 152 6.94 -10.18 -19.23
N GLU A 153 5.91 -10.41 -20.04
CA GLU A 153 5.96 -10.15 -21.49
C GLU A 153 6.22 -8.66 -21.77
N GLN A 154 5.49 -7.77 -21.09
CA GLN A 154 5.66 -6.32 -21.21
C GLN A 154 7.03 -5.83 -20.72
N GLU A 155 7.50 -6.32 -19.57
CA GLU A 155 8.83 -6.00 -19.05
C GLU A 155 9.95 -6.46 -19.99
N THR A 156 9.78 -7.63 -20.64
CA THR A 156 10.73 -8.14 -21.63
C THR A 156 10.72 -7.28 -22.88
N ALA A 157 9.55 -6.93 -23.40
CA ALA A 157 9.42 -6.04 -24.56
C ALA A 157 10.03 -4.66 -24.31
N ILE A 158 9.84 -4.08 -23.11
CA ILE A 158 10.46 -2.81 -22.72
C ILE A 158 11.99 -2.94 -22.74
N LYS A 159 12.54 -4.00 -22.12
CA LYS A 159 14.00 -4.23 -22.11
C LYS A 159 14.57 -4.40 -23.51
N GLU A 160 13.87 -5.09 -24.40
CA GLU A 160 14.27 -5.23 -25.80
C GLU A 160 14.33 -3.86 -26.50
N GLN A 161 13.32 -3.00 -26.31
CA GLN A 161 13.35 -1.64 -26.87
C GLN A 161 14.47 -0.78 -26.27
N GLU A 162 14.73 -0.88 -24.96
CA GLU A 162 15.83 -0.18 -24.31
C GLU A 162 17.20 -0.65 -24.85
N ASN A 163 17.37 -1.95 -25.07
CA ASN A 163 18.58 -2.52 -25.66
C ASN A 163 18.81 -2.05 -27.10
N LEU A 164 17.75 -1.87 -27.90
CA LEU A 164 17.83 -1.30 -29.24
C LEU A 164 18.11 0.22 -29.23
N LYS A 165 17.55 0.95 -28.25
CA LYS A 165 17.75 2.39 -28.09
C LYS A 165 19.17 2.75 -27.62
N ASN A 166 19.74 1.97 -26.71
CA ASN A 166 21.04 2.26 -26.08
C ASN A 166 22.21 2.50 -27.06
N PRO A 167 22.44 1.69 -28.12
CA PRO A 167 23.50 1.97 -29.09
C PRO A 167 23.26 3.28 -29.86
N GLU A 168 22.02 3.56 -30.25
CA GLU A 168 21.65 4.80 -30.95
C GLU A 168 21.88 6.04 -30.09
N VAL A 169 21.56 5.97 -28.79
CA VAL A 169 21.83 7.06 -27.84
C VAL A 169 23.34 7.28 -27.66
N LYS A 170 24.14 6.21 -27.59
CA LYS A 170 25.60 6.32 -27.51
C LYS A 170 26.17 6.97 -28.77
N GLU A 171 25.68 6.59 -29.93
CA GLU A 171 26.09 7.15 -31.21
C GLU A 171 25.69 8.63 -31.34
N LEU A 172 24.46 8.98 -30.96
CA LEU A 172 24.00 10.37 -30.92
C LEU A 172 24.91 11.25 -30.05
N ASN A 173 25.28 10.77 -28.86
CA ASN A 173 26.16 11.50 -27.96
C ASN A 173 27.58 11.66 -28.51
N ARG A 174 28.09 10.65 -29.22
CA ARG A 174 29.37 10.72 -29.93
C ARG A 174 29.35 11.80 -31.01
N LEU A 175 28.33 11.78 -31.87
CA LEU A 175 28.17 12.75 -32.95
C LEU A 175 27.96 14.18 -32.43
N LYS A 176 27.17 14.36 -31.36
CA LYS A 176 27.00 15.67 -30.71
C LYS A 176 28.30 16.23 -30.15
N LYS A 177 29.17 15.35 -29.61
CA LYS A 177 30.49 15.75 -29.14
C LYS A 177 31.40 16.17 -30.30
N GLU A 178 31.44 15.36 -31.37
CA GLU A 178 32.20 15.68 -32.59
C GLU A 178 31.76 17.01 -33.20
N LEU A 179 30.45 17.24 -33.32
CA LEU A 179 29.88 18.48 -33.82
C LEU A 179 30.32 19.69 -32.97
N ASN A 180 30.27 19.57 -31.65
CA ASN A 180 30.70 20.63 -30.73
C ASN A 180 32.21 20.91 -30.84
N ASP A 181 33.03 19.87 -31.03
CA ASP A 181 34.47 20.03 -31.21
C ASP A 181 34.80 20.73 -32.54
N ILE A 182 34.05 20.42 -33.62
CA ILE A 182 34.13 21.13 -34.91
C ILE A 182 33.71 22.59 -34.75
N GLU A 183 32.60 22.86 -34.06
CA GLU A 183 32.09 24.22 -33.83
C GLU A 183 33.07 25.08 -33.03
N LYS A 184 33.70 24.51 -31.99
CA LYS A 184 34.77 25.18 -31.23
C LYS A 184 35.98 25.51 -32.11
N ALA A 185 36.46 24.54 -32.87
CA ALA A 185 37.60 24.73 -33.77
C ALA A 185 37.30 25.81 -34.83
N ALA A 186 36.11 25.80 -35.42
CA ALA A 186 35.68 26.82 -36.37
C ALA A 186 35.58 28.20 -35.69
N HIS A 187 35.01 28.27 -34.48
CA HIS A 187 34.89 29.53 -33.73
C HIS A 187 36.26 30.13 -33.38
N GLU A 188 37.22 29.33 -32.96
CA GLU A 188 38.59 29.79 -32.68
C GLU A 188 39.27 30.37 -33.93
N LYS A 189 39.15 29.68 -35.07
CA LYS A 189 39.71 30.17 -36.35
C LYS A 189 39.03 31.45 -36.83
N VAL A 190 37.71 31.56 -36.72
CA VAL A 190 36.97 32.79 -37.02
C VAL A 190 37.43 33.94 -36.12
N LYS A 191 37.67 33.67 -34.82
CA LYS A 191 38.16 34.68 -33.88
C LYS A 191 39.58 35.16 -34.21
N LEU A 192 40.47 34.26 -34.63
CA LEU A 192 41.81 34.60 -35.10
C LEU A 192 41.74 35.45 -36.37
N LYS A 193 40.99 34.99 -37.38
CA LYS A 193 40.78 35.72 -38.64
C LYS A 193 40.26 37.13 -38.39
N SER A 194 39.26 37.29 -37.51
CA SER A 194 38.71 38.61 -37.16
C SER A 194 39.74 39.52 -36.47
N LYS A 195 40.67 38.97 -35.67
CA LYS A 195 41.75 39.76 -35.07
C LYS A 195 42.74 40.23 -36.15
N ASP A 196 43.10 39.37 -37.09
CA ASP A 196 44.07 39.70 -38.12
C ASP A 196 43.47 40.67 -39.15
N GLU A 197 42.17 40.54 -39.47
CA GLU A 197 41.43 41.54 -40.25
C GLU A 197 41.42 42.93 -39.58
N LYS A 198 41.27 42.98 -38.24
CA LYS A 198 41.34 44.25 -37.48
C LYS A 198 42.74 44.86 -37.50
N LYS A 199 43.80 44.04 -37.35
CA LYS A 199 45.19 44.51 -37.48
C LYS A 199 45.44 45.04 -38.89
N LEU A 200 45.03 44.30 -39.92
CA LEU A 200 45.16 44.69 -41.31
C LEU A 200 44.46 46.04 -41.59
N ALA A 201 43.26 46.24 -41.04
CA ALA A 201 42.55 47.52 -41.12
C ALA A 201 43.29 48.66 -40.40
N ALA A 202 43.94 48.38 -39.26
CA ALA A 202 44.76 49.36 -38.54
C ALA A 202 46.04 49.72 -39.32
N HIS A 203 46.73 48.75 -39.92
CA HIS A 203 47.90 49.00 -40.77
C HIS A 203 47.54 49.83 -42.01
N LYS A 204 46.38 49.58 -42.64
CA LYS A 204 45.85 50.43 -43.73
C LYS A 204 45.68 51.89 -43.31
N ARG A 205 45.18 52.14 -42.09
CA ARG A 205 45.04 53.51 -41.55
C ARG A 205 46.40 54.16 -41.30
N LYS A 206 47.34 53.42 -40.70
CA LYS A 206 48.71 53.91 -40.46
C LYS A 206 49.45 54.29 -41.73
N ILE A 207 49.30 53.52 -42.81
CA ILE A 207 49.86 53.88 -44.13
C ILE A 207 49.32 55.23 -44.59
N GLU A 208 48.01 55.45 -44.45
CA GLU A 208 47.37 56.70 -44.86
C GLU A 208 47.83 57.89 -44.00
N GLU A 209 47.99 57.69 -42.69
CA GLU A 209 48.55 58.69 -41.78
C GLU A 209 50.00 59.07 -42.16
N ILE A 210 50.88 58.09 -42.42
CA ILE A 210 52.28 58.32 -42.85
C ILE A 210 52.34 59.06 -44.20
N ARG A 211 51.39 58.80 -45.11
CA ARG A 211 51.32 59.51 -46.40
C ARG A 211 51.00 60.99 -46.20
N LEU A 212 50.06 61.29 -45.31
CA LEU A 212 49.58 62.65 -45.01
C LEU A 212 50.51 63.46 -44.09
N ASP A 213 51.41 62.82 -43.36
CA ASP A 213 52.34 63.47 -42.43
C ASP A 213 53.38 64.34 -43.14
N ASN A 214 53.26 65.67 -43.08
CA ASN A 214 54.15 66.59 -43.82
C ASN A 214 55.57 66.72 -43.22
N ASP A 215 55.80 66.19 -42.01
CA ASP A 215 57.06 66.38 -41.28
C ASP A 215 58.10 65.29 -41.59
N LEU A 216 57.68 64.18 -42.20
CA LEU A 216 58.57 63.08 -42.58
C LEU A 216 59.26 63.31 -43.94
N ALA A 217 60.57 63.10 -43.97
CA ALA A 217 61.34 63.10 -45.20
C ALA A 217 60.83 62.01 -46.18
N LYS A 218 60.83 62.31 -47.48
CA LYS A 218 60.27 61.43 -48.53
C LYS A 218 60.82 60.00 -48.52
N ILE A 219 62.10 59.84 -48.18
CA ILE A 219 62.78 58.54 -48.07
C ILE A 219 62.28 57.77 -46.83
N GLU A 220 62.08 58.47 -45.71
CA GLU A 220 61.60 57.89 -44.45
C GLU A 220 60.14 57.44 -44.55
N LYS A 221 59.28 58.24 -45.21
CA LYS A 221 57.92 57.82 -45.57
C LYS A 221 57.93 56.51 -46.34
N LYS A 222 58.77 56.42 -47.36
CA LYS A 222 58.84 55.23 -48.23
C LYS A 222 59.26 53.98 -47.45
N MET A 223 60.28 54.07 -46.60
CA MET A 223 60.70 52.93 -45.76
C MET A 223 59.61 52.47 -44.79
N LYS A 224 58.98 53.40 -44.05
CA LYS A 224 57.91 53.05 -43.09
C LYS A 224 56.69 52.46 -43.79
N THR A 225 56.39 52.93 -45.00
CA THR A 225 55.28 52.38 -45.80
C THR A 225 55.61 50.96 -46.28
N GLU A 226 56.82 50.72 -46.80
CA GLU A 226 57.26 49.39 -47.26
C GLU A 226 57.31 48.36 -46.11
N GLU A 227 57.67 48.77 -44.89
CA GLU A 227 57.65 47.89 -43.70
C GLU A 227 56.22 47.47 -43.34
N ILE A 228 55.29 48.41 -43.27
CA ILE A 228 53.88 48.13 -42.98
C ILE A 228 53.23 47.31 -44.12
N GLU A 229 53.61 47.56 -45.38
CA GLU A 229 53.12 46.77 -46.52
C GLU A 229 53.54 45.29 -46.41
N LYS A 230 54.77 45.00 -45.97
CA LYS A 230 55.21 43.62 -45.69
C LYS A 230 54.41 42.96 -44.56
N GLU A 231 54.13 43.68 -43.48
CA GLU A 231 53.27 43.19 -42.39
C GLU A 231 51.84 42.91 -42.88
N MET A 232 51.31 43.79 -43.75
CA MET A 232 50.01 43.58 -44.38
C MET A 232 49.98 42.37 -45.32
N GLU A 233 51.04 42.11 -46.08
CA GLU A 233 51.18 40.89 -46.90
C GLU A 233 51.17 39.64 -46.02
N THR A 234 51.89 39.65 -44.89
CA THR A 234 51.88 38.53 -43.94
C THR A 234 50.49 38.28 -43.35
N LEU A 235 49.79 39.33 -42.91
CA LEU A 235 48.43 39.22 -42.38
C LEU A 235 47.42 38.74 -43.44
N ASN A 236 47.55 39.20 -44.68
CA ASN A 236 46.71 38.73 -45.78
C ASN A 236 46.91 37.25 -46.08
N ARG A 237 48.16 36.77 -45.99
CA ARG A 237 48.47 35.34 -46.12
C ARG A 237 47.84 34.54 -44.98
N GLU A 238 48.01 34.96 -43.73
CA GLU A 238 47.39 34.33 -42.56
C GLU A 238 45.85 34.28 -42.65
N ILE A 239 45.21 35.36 -43.12
CA ILE A 239 43.75 35.40 -43.34
C ILE A 239 43.31 34.41 -44.44
N ARG A 240 44.10 34.26 -45.52
CA ARG A 240 43.82 33.29 -46.58
C ARG A 240 43.96 31.87 -46.06
N GLU A 241 45.05 31.56 -45.37
CA GLU A 241 45.29 30.26 -44.72
C GLU A 241 44.14 29.90 -43.76
N LEU A 242 43.73 30.82 -42.88
CA LEU A 242 42.59 30.62 -41.98
C LEU A 242 41.27 30.42 -42.73
N THR A 243 41.09 31.05 -43.89
CA THR A 243 39.88 30.87 -44.72
C THR A 243 39.85 29.51 -45.40
N GLU A 244 40.99 29.08 -45.95
CA GLU A 244 41.17 27.74 -46.53
C GLU A 244 41.00 26.65 -45.48
N GLU A 245 41.45 26.89 -44.25
CA GLU A 245 41.29 25.98 -43.12
C GLU A 245 39.87 25.91 -42.54
N LEU A 246 39.04 26.95 -42.74
CA LEU A 246 37.64 26.99 -42.29
C LEU A 246 36.71 26.19 -43.21
N ALA A 247 36.96 26.21 -44.52
CA ALA A 247 36.16 25.48 -45.51
C ALA A 247 35.96 23.98 -45.17
N PRO A 248 37.03 23.19 -44.90
CA PRO A 248 36.88 21.77 -44.56
C PRO A 248 36.23 21.55 -43.19
N LEU A 249 36.26 22.52 -42.27
CA LEU A 249 35.55 22.40 -40.99
C LEU A 249 34.03 22.54 -41.18
N TYR A 250 33.59 23.45 -42.04
CA TYR A 250 32.17 23.57 -42.39
C TYR A 250 31.65 22.37 -43.18
N GLU A 251 32.47 21.81 -44.07
CA GLU A 251 32.11 20.58 -44.79
C GLU A 251 31.98 19.38 -43.83
N LYS A 252 32.97 19.19 -42.95
CA LYS A 252 32.94 18.15 -41.90
C LYS A 252 31.77 18.30 -40.92
N LYS A 253 31.23 19.51 -40.75
CA LYS A 253 30.06 19.76 -39.90
C LYS A 253 28.79 19.08 -40.44
N GLY A 254 28.66 18.98 -41.77
CA GLY A 254 27.44 18.52 -42.41
C GLY A 254 27.14 17.03 -42.18
N ASP A 255 28.17 16.19 -42.07
CA ASP A 255 27.99 14.75 -41.91
C ASP A 255 27.45 14.36 -40.52
N PRO A 256 28.01 14.86 -39.40
CA PRO A 256 27.43 14.66 -38.06
C PRO A 256 26.03 15.23 -37.93
N GLU A 257 25.73 16.39 -38.53
CA GLU A 257 24.39 16.99 -38.49
C GLU A 257 23.33 16.10 -39.15
N LYS A 258 23.63 15.55 -40.34
CA LYS A 258 22.74 14.60 -41.02
C LYS A 258 22.55 13.32 -40.22
N ALA A 259 23.64 12.75 -39.70
CA ALA A 259 23.58 11.53 -38.90
C ALA A 259 22.77 11.74 -37.60
N ILE A 260 22.91 12.90 -36.94
CA ILE A 260 22.08 13.29 -35.80
C ILE A 260 20.60 13.35 -36.21
N ALA A 261 20.28 14.02 -37.31
CA ALA A 261 18.91 14.16 -37.81
C ALA A 261 18.25 12.80 -38.18
N GLU A 262 19.04 11.78 -38.51
CA GLU A 262 18.56 10.41 -38.76
C GLU A 262 18.35 9.59 -37.47
N ILE A 263 19.21 9.78 -36.46
CA ILE A 263 19.20 9.00 -35.21
C ILE A 263 18.16 9.52 -34.22
N GLU A 264 18.02 10.84 -34.08
CA GLU A 264 17.04 11.45 -33.17
C GLU A 264 15.60 10.91 -33.34
N PRO A 265 15.02 10.85 -34.56
CA PRO A 265 13.67 10.30 -34.72
C PRO A 265 13.58 8.80 -34.40
N LYS A 266 14.66 8.02 -34.56
CA LYS A 266 14.66 6.60 -34.13
C LYS A 266 14.56 6.49 -32.61
N ILE A 267 15.32 7.32 -31.88
CA ILE A 267 15.27 7.37 -30.41
C ILE A 267 13.87 7.78 -29.94
N THR A 268 13.27 8.80 -30.56
CA THR A 268 11.89 9.22 -30.26
C THR A 268 10.89 8.07 -30.45
N ARG A 269 10.99 7.31 -31.56
CA ARG A 269 10.12 6.15 -31.80
C ARG A 269 10.28 5.06 -30.73
N TYR A 270 11.50 4.79 -30.28
CA TYR A 270 11.73 3.85 -29.18
C TYR A 270 11.13 4.35 -27.87
N ASP A 271 11.26 5.64 -27.57
CA ASP A 271 10.68 6.25 -26.37
C ASP A 271 9.15 6.22 -26.38
N GLU A 272 8.53 6.52 -27.52
CA GLU A 272 7.08 6.42 -27.70
C GLU A 272 6.59 4.99 -27.47
N LYS A 273 7.30 4.00 -28.02
CA LYS A 273 6.93 2.58 -27.85
C LYS A 273 7.14 2.10 -26.41
N ILE A 274 8.23 2.49 -25.76
CA ILE A 274 8.46 2.18 -24.33
C ILE A 274 7.36 2.83 -23.49
N HIS A 275 6.97 4.06 -23.80
CA HIS A 275 5.91 4.76 -23.10
C HIS A 275 4.56 4.07 -23.28
N SER A 276 4.19 3.68 -24.51
CA SER A 276 2.93 2.99 -24.78
C SER A 276 2.84 1.64 -24.04
N LEU A 277 3.93 0.86 -24.01
CA LEU A 277 3.98 -0.41 -23.26
C LEU A 277 3.80 -0.18 -21.75
N LYS A 278 4.43 0.87 -21.21
CA LYS A 278 4.29 1.23 -19.79
C LYS A 278 2.87 1.68 -19.45
N GLU A 279 2.21 2.44 -20.32
CA GLU A 279 0.82 2.87 -20.11
C GLU A 279 -0.15 1.70 -20.24
N GLU A 280 0.06 0.78 -21.19
CA GLU A 280 -0.73 -0.46 -21.31
C GLU A 280 -0.59 -1.31 -20.03
N LEU A 281 0.63 -1.47 -19.51
CA LEU A 281 0.87 -2.18 -18.26
C LEU A 281 0.14 -1.54 -17.07
N LYS A 282 0.17 -0.20 -16.96
CA LYS A 282 -0.55 0.53 -15.90
C LYS A 282 -2.06 0.38 -16.04
N ALA A 283 -2.60 0.48 -17.25
CA ALA A 283 -4.03 0.33 -17.50
C ALA A 283 -4.51 -1.06 -17.09
N ARG A 284 -3.81 -2.10 -17.55
CA ARG A 284 -4.14 -3.49 -17.24
C ARG A 284 -3.96 -3.83 -15.75
N HIS A 285 -3.00 -3.20 -15.08
CA HIS A 285 -2.85 -3.35 -13.63
C HIS A 285 -4.05 -2.79 -12.86
N LYS A 286 -4.58 -1.63 -13.27
CA LYS A 286 -5.80 -1.06 -12.66
C LYS A 286 -7.02 -1.97 -12.87
N GLU A 287 -7.19 -2.51 -14.07
CA GLU A 287 -8.27 -3.45 -14.37
C GLU A 287 -8.15 -4.74 -13.54
N TYR A 288 -6.94 -5.29 -13.45
CA TYR A 288 -6.63 -6.44 -12.61
C TYR A 288 -6.97 -6.18 -11.14
N ASP A 289 -6.52 -5.05 -10.58
CA ASP A 289 -6.79 -4.66 -9.19
C ASP A 289 -8.28 -4.52 -8.92
N GLN A 290 -9.03 -3.94 -9.85
CA GLN A 290 -10.49 -3.83 -9.75
C GLN A 290 -11.13 -5.22 -9.72
N LYS A 291 -10.78 -6.08 -10.67
CA LYS A 291 -11.31 -7.45 -10.76
C LYS A 291 -10.98 -8.26 -9.50
N ASN A 292 -9.76 -8.15 -8.98
CA ASN A 292 -9.34 -8.84 -7.77
C ASN A 292 -10.14 -8.35 -6.54
N ARG A 293 -10.36 -7.04 -6.40
CA ARG A 293 -11.22 -6.49 -5.33
C ARG A 293 -12.65 -7.01 -5.41
N GLU A 294 -13.21 -7.11 -6.62
CA GLU A 294 -14.55 -7.66 -6.85
C GLU A 294 -14.63 -9.14 -6.47
N GLN A 295 -13.63 -9.95 -6.86
CA GLN A 295 -13.54 -11.36 -6.49
C GLN A 295 -13.37 -11.55 -4.97
N LEU A 296 -12.55 -10.74 -4.31
CA LEU A 296 -12.41 -10.75 -2.85
C LEU A 296 -13.71 -10.41 -2.12
N ARG A 297 -14.46 -9.40 -2.61
CA ARG A 297 -15.79 -9.06 -2.09
C ARG A 297 -16.78 -10.21 -2.27
N LYS A 298 -16.79 -10.84 -3.45
CA LYS A 298 -17.63 -12.01 -3.74
C LYS A 298 -17.30 -13.16 -2.79
N LYS A 299 -16.02 -13.49 -2.60
CA LYS A 299 -15.56 -14.51 -1.64
C LYS A 299 -15.96 -14.17 -0.21
N GLY A 300 -15.80 -12.92 0.22
CA GLY A 300 -16.24 -12.44 1.54
C GLY A 300 -17.74 -12.63 1.77
N ASN A 301 -18.56 -12.29 0.78
CA ASN A 301 -20.02 -12.48 0.85
C ASN A 301 -20.40 -13.97 0.94
N LEU A 302 -19.74 -14.83 0.16
CA LEU A 302 -19.97 -16.28 0.20
C LEU A 302 -19.56 -16.89 1.54
N LEU A 303 -18.43 -16.47 2.12
CA LEU A 303 -18.00 -16.87 3.46
C LEU A 303 -19.00 -16.39 4.53
N GLY A 304 -19.54 -15.18 4.39
CA GLY A 304 -20.62 -14.67 5.24
C GLY A 304 -21.86 -15.57 5.21
N LYS A 305 -22.30 -15.96 4.00
CA LYS A 305 -23.41 -16.90 3.82
C LYS A 305 -23.11 -18.27 4.42
N LYS A 306 -21.91 -18.83 4.20
CA LYS A 306 -21.49 -20.11 4.78
C LYS A 306 -21.51 -20.07 6.31
N ASN A 307 -21.03 -18.98 6.91
CA ASN A 307 -21.10 -18.78 8.35
C ASN A 307 -22.56 -18.70 8.86
N GLN A 308 -23.47 -18.08 8.11
CA GLN A 308 -24.89 -18.06 8.45
C GLN A 308 -25.51 -19.46 8.39
N VAL A 309 -25.20 -20.24 7.36
CA VAL A 309 -25.61 -21.65 7.24
C VAL A 309 -25.10 -22.44 8.44
N ASN A 310 -23.82 -22.33 8.79
CA ASN A 310 -23.24 -23.02 9.92
C ASN A 310 -23.90 -22.64 11.25
N ARG A 311 -24.21 -21.35 11.46
CA ARG A 311 -24.96 -20.91 12.66
C ARG A 311 -26.35 -21.55 12.73
N ARG A 312 -27.07 -21.65 11.61
CA ARG A 312 -28.38 -22.32 11.56
C ARG A 312 -28.25 -23.82 11.84
N LYS A 313 -27.27 -24.51 11.24
CA LYS A 313 -26.97 -25.92 11.53
C LYS A 313 -26.74 -26.15 13.02
N ARG A 314 -25.92 -25.33 13.67
CA ARG A 314 -25.67 -25.41 15.13
C ARG A 314 -26.95 -25.31 15.95
N ILE A 315 -27.85 -24.37 15.62
CA ILE A 315 -29.14 -24.22 16.32
C ILE A 315 -30.01 -25.48 16.13
N LEU A 316 -30.04 -26.03 14.91
CA LEU A 316 -30.78 -27.26 14.64
C LEU A 316 -30.18 -28.48 15.36
N PHE A 317 -28.85 -28.59 15.42
CA PHE A 317 -28.19 -29.63 16.21
C PHE A 317 -28.49 -29.50 17.69
N GLN A 318 -28.50 -28.30 18.26
CA GLN A 318 -28.92 -28.09 19.65
C GLN A 318 -30.35 -28.56 19.90
N ARG A 319 -31.28 -28.23 18.99
CA ARG A 319 -32.67 -28.69 19.06
C ARG A 319 -32.75 -30.22 18.97
N LEU A 320 -32.01 -30.80 18.02
CA LEU A 320 -31.95 -32.24 17.80
C LEU A 320 -31.39 -32.99 19.01
N GLY A 321 -30.28 -32.52 19.58
CA GLY A 321 -29.70 -33.12 20.78
C GLY A 321 -30.60 -32.99 21.99
N LYS A 322 -31.31 -31.87 22.15
CA LYS A 322 -32.32 -31.71 23.20
C LYS A 322 -33.48 -32.68 23.03
N LEU A 323 -33.96 -32.90 21.81
CA LEU A 323 -35.00 -33.90 21.51
C LEU A 323 -34.48 -35.32 21.78
N GLY A 324 -33.29 -35.66 21.29
CA GLY A 324 -32.68 -36.97 21.47
C GLY A 324 -32.32 -37.28 22.93
N PHE A 325 -32.04 -36.28 23.75
CA PHE A 325 -31.87 -36.46 25.20
C PHE A 325 -33.18 -36.74 25.93
N LYS A 326 -34.29 -36.13 25.48
CA LYS A 326 -35.61 -36.25 26.10
C LYS A 326 -36.32 -37.56 25.76
N LYS A 327 -36.11 -38.11 24.56
CA LYS A 327 -36.74 -39.39 24.19
C LYS A 327 -36.15 -40.54 25.00
N THR A 328 -37.00 -41.47 25.42
CA THR A 328 -36.69 -42.57 26.35
C THR A 328 -35.75 -43.64 25.79
N ASN A 329 -35.62 -43.74 24.47
CA ASN A 329 -34.73 -44.70 23.81
C ASN A 329 -33.31 -44.12 23.74
N ARG A 330 -32.60 -44.15 24.87
CA ARG A 330 -31.18 -43.79 24.92
C ARG A 330 -30.38 -44.77 24.06
N ILE A 331 -29.52 -44.23 23.22
CA ILE A 331 -28.61 -45.05 22.41
C ILE A 331 -27.58 -45.69 23.35
N GLU A 332 -27.51 -47.02 23.36
CA GLU A 332 -26.56 -47.81 24.15
C GLU A 332 -25.15 -47.76 23.52
N ASP A 333 -24.58 -46.58 23.48
CA ASP A 333 -23.23 -46.35 22.98
C ASP A 333 -22.38 -45.61 24.01
N LYS A 334 -21.10 -45.98 24.09
CA LYS A 334 -20.16 -45.45 25.08
C LYS A 334 -19.98 -43.94 24.98
N GLU A 335 -20.01 -43.37 23.78
CA GLU A 335 -19.85 -41.94 23.55
C GLU A 335 -21.11 -41.16 23.90
N PHE A 336 -22.28 -41.65 23.49
CA PHE A 336 -23.57 -41.06 23.86
C PHE A 336 -23.78 -41.09 25.38
N ASN A 337 -23.43 -42.21 26.03
CA ASN A 337 -23.49 -42.34 27.48
C ASN A 337 -22.60 -41.33 28.22
N ARG A 338 -21.43 -40.98 27.66
CA ARG A 338 -20.58 -39.91 28.22
C ARG A 338 -21.28 -38.55 28.13
N LEU A 339 -21.77 -38.19 26.95
CA LEU A 339 -22.50 -36.93 26.73
C LEU A 339 -23.74 -36.84 27.62
N TYR A 340 -24.53 -37.90 27.73
CA TYR A 340 -25.70 -37.94 28.62
C TYR A 340 -25.32 -37.71 30.08
N LYS A 341 -24.24 -38.36 30.57
CA LYS A 341 -23.77 -38.16 31.95
C LYS A 341 -23.29 -36.73 32.19
N GLU A 342 -22.59 -36.14 31.22
CA GLU A 342 -22.13 -34.75 31.30
C GLU A 342 -23.31 -33.77 31.33
N ILE A 343 -24.31 -33.96 30.47
CA ILE A 343 -25.55 -33.18 30.45
C ILE A 343 -26.24 -33.26 31.81
N HIS A 344 -26.44 -34.45 32.38
CA HIS A 344 -27.05 -34.63 33.70
C HIS A 344 -26.28 -33.91 34.81
N ARG A 345 -24.94 -33.96 34.78
CA ARG A 345 -24.09 -33.27 35.77
C ARG A 345 -24.26 -31.75 35.68
N VAL A 346 -24.27 -31.19 34.47
CA VAL A 346 -24.45 -29.75 34.25
C VAL A 346 -25.86 -29.32 34.66
N GLU A 347 -26.91 -30.08 34.32
CA GLU A 347 -28.28 -29.81 34.76
C GLU A 347 -28.43 -29.86 36.29
N LYS A 348 -27.71 -30.77 36.96
CA LYS A 348 -27.68 -30.82 38.42
C LYS A 348 -27.00 -29.58 39.01
N ALA A 349 -25.84 -29.18 38.46
CA ALA A 349 -25.12 -27.99 38.90
C ALA A 349 -25.95 -26.71 38.70
N ILE A 350 -26.68 -26.59 37.59
CA ILE A 350 -27.61 -25.48 37.36
C ILE A 350 -28.69 -25.45 38.43
N ARG A 351 -29.33 -26.59 38.74
CA ARG A 351 -30.35 -26.68 39.79
C ARG A 351 -29.81 -26.33 41.19
N GLU A 352 -28.62 -26.80 41.52
CA GLU A 352 -27.94 -26.48 42.77
C GLU A 352 -27.66 -24.97 42.87
N LEU A 353 -27.17 -24.32 41.80
CA LEU A 353 -26.97 -22.87 41.75
C LEU A 353 -28.29 -22.08 41.79
N GLU A 354 -29.33 -22.55 41.11
CA GLU A 354 -30.66 -21.93 41.14
C GLU A 354 -31.29 -21.99 42.53
N SER A 355 -31.01 -23.05 43.32
CA SER A 355 -31.48 -23.16 44.71
C SER A 355 -30.75 -22.24 45.70
N GLN A 356 -29.59 -21.69 45.32
CA GLN A 356 -28.81 -20.73 46.13
C GLN A 356 -29.21 -19.27 45.88
N LEU A 357 -30.04 -19.02 44.87
CA LEU A 357 -30.50 -17.70 44.47
C LEU A 357 -31.78 -17.32 45.25
#